data_AF-A0A956UPE9-F1
#
_entry.id   AF-A0A956UPE9-F1
#
_cell.length_a   1.000
_cell.length_b   1.000
_cell.length_c   1.000
_cell.angle_alpha   90.00
_cell.angle_beta   90.00
_cell.angle_gamma   90.00
#
_symmetry.space_group_name_H-M   'P 1'
#
loop_
_entity.id
_entity.type
_entity.pdbx_description
1 polymer ?
#
loop_
_entity_poly.entity_id
_entity_poly.type
_entity_poly.pdbx_seq_one_letter_code
_entity_poly.pdbx_strand_id
1 'polypeptide(L)' 'MGIGATHIDHVVISSNHSAKTAELFSKTYDIEIKRTMSRPGTGAHMEFAKLDEVVLEFAGPGEPP' A
#
# COMPACT_ATOMS: atom_id res chain seq x y z
N MET A 1 -3.19 31.08 -8.41
CA MET A 1 -3.01 29.87 -9.24
C MET A 1 -2.62 28.75 -8.30
N GLY A 2 -3.53 27.80 -8.04
CA GLY A 2 -3.17 26.62 -7.25
C GLY A 2 -2.18 25.80 -8.06
N ILE A 3 -1.00 25.52 -7.48
CA ILE A 3 -0.06 24.56 -8.04
C ILE A 3 -0.85 23.25 -8.13
N GLY A 4 -1.12 22.77 -9.34
CA GLY A 4 -1.94 21.58 -9.57
C GLY A 4 -1.31 20.31 -8.99
N ALA A 5 -1.88 19.14 -9.30
CA ALA A 5 -1.20 17.88 -9.00
C ALA A 5 0.16 17.84 -9.72
N THR A 6 1.25 17.99 -8.96
CA THR A 6 2.62 18.09 -9.49
C THR A 6 3.41 16.80 -9.37
N HIS A 7 2.95 15.85 -8.55
CA HIS A 7 3.65 14.61 -8.24
C HIS A 7 2.65 13.47 -8.04
N ILE A 8 3.16 12.24 -8.15
CA ILE A 8 2.41 11.03 -7.80
C ILE A 8 2.49 10.85 -6.29
N ASP A 9 1.34 10.91 -5.62
CA ASP A 9 1.27 10.70 -4.16
C ASP A 9 1.46 9.22 -3.80
N HIS A 10 0.69 8.35 -4.43
CA HIS A 10 0.77 6.91 -4.20
C HIS A 10 0.29 6.08 -5.41
N VAL A 11 0.69 4.81 -5.42
CA VAL A 11 0.20 3.76 -6.32
C VAL A 11 -0.48 2.68 -5.50
N VAL A 12 -1.74 2.39 -5.82
CA VAL A 12 -2.49 1.29 -5.19
C VAL A 12 -2.29 0.01 -5.97
N ILE A 13 -1.83 -1.04 -5.27
CA ILE A 13 -1.67 -2.40 -5.76
C ILE A 13 -2.75 -3.25 -5.08
N SER A 14 -3.80 -3.59 -5.83
CA SER A 14 -4.88 -4.43 -5.31
C SER A 14 -4.56 -5.91 -5.49
N SER A 15 -4.75 -6.71 -4.43
CA SER A 15 -4.64 -8.17 -4.52
C SER A 15 -5.52 -8.87 -3.49
N ASN A 16 -5.84 -10.14 -3.73
CA ASN A 16 -6.58 -10.98 -2.77
C ASN A 16 -5.78 -11.29 -1.50
N HIS A 17 -4.46 -11.10 -1.53
CA HIS A 17 -3.54 -11.40 -0.43
C HIS A 17 -2.54 -10.25 -0.28
N SER A 18 -3.03 -9.06 0.09
CA SER A 18 -2.22 -7.83 0.11
C SER A 18 -0.96 -7.96 0.97
N ALA A 19 -1.03 -8.66 2.10
CA ALA A 19 0.15 -8.94 2.94
C ALA A 19 1.23 -9.77 2.22
N LYS A 20 0.83 -10.84 1.53
CA LYS A 20 1.78 -11.67 0.74
C LYS A 20 2.36 -10.90 -0.44
N THR A 21 1.57 -10.00 -1.04
CA THR A 21 2.05 -9.12 -2.12
C THR A 21 3.07 -8.11 -1.59
N ALA A 22 2.79 -7.47 -0.45
CA ALA A 22 3.72 -6.55 0.20
C ALA A 22 5.02 -7.26 0.59
N GLU A 23 4.93 -8.46 1.18
CA GLU A 23 6.09 -9.30 1.51
C GLU A 23 6.92 -9.65 0.27
N LEU A 24 6.27 -10.03 -0.84
CA LEU A 24 6.95 -10.31 -2.10
C LEU A 24 7.72 -9.08 -2.60
N PHE A 25 7.08 -7.91 -2.61
CA PHE A 25 7.72 -6.67 -3.04
C PHE A 25 8.91 -6.30 -2.15
N SER A 26 8.75 -6.45 -0.84
CA SER A 26 9.81 -6.21 0.13
C SER A 26 11.03 -7.08 -0.15
N LYS A 27 10.83 -8.38 -0.36
CA LYS A 27 11.94 -9.33 -0.65
C LYS A 27 12.55 -9.13 -2.04
N THR A 28 11.75 -8.82 -3.05
CA THR A 28 12.22 -8.72 -4.44
C THR A 28 12.97 -7.42 -4.69
N TYR A 29 12.55 -6.33 -4.07
CA TYR A 29 13.05 -4.98 -4.36
C TYR A 29 13.74 -4.30 -3.17
N ASP A 30 13.91 -5.02 -2.06
CA ASP A 30 14.50 -4.52 -0.81
C ASP A 30 13.80 -3.26 -0.27
N ILE A 31 12.47 -3.25 -0.34
CA ILE A 31 11.63 -2.12 0.10
C ILE A 31 11.06 -2.41 1.50
N GLU A 32 11.16 -1.46 2.41
CA GLU A 32 10.63 -1.59 3.76
C GLU A 32 9.13 -1.30 3.83
N ILE A 33 8.35 -2.23 4.41
CA ILE A 33 6.95 -1.98 4.78
C ILE A 33 6.92 -1.11 6.05
N LYS A 34 6.42 0.12 5.93
CA LYS A 34 6.43 1.14 6.98
C LYS A 34 5.23 1.08 7.90
N ARG A 35 4.07 0.67 7.37
CA ARG A 35 2.81 0.72 8.10
C ARG A 35 1.85 -0.35 7.61
N THR A 36 1.06 -0.88 8.54
CA THR A 36 -0.08 -1.75 8.29
C THR A 36 -1.32 -1.16 8.96
N MET A 37 -2.49 -1.27 8.33
CA MET A 37 -3.75 -0.93 8.97
C MET A 37 -4.94 -1.66 8.33
N SER A 38 -6.06 -1.69 9.04
CA SER A 38 -7.36 -2.04 8.47
C SER A 38 -8.13 -0.76 8.10
N ARG A 39 -8.75 -0.74 6.91
CA ARG A 39 -9.49 0.41 6.42
C ARG A 39 -10.81 0.57 7.20
N PRO A 40 -11.06 1.73 7.84
CA PRO A 40 -12.32 1.98 8.52
C PRO A 40 -13.52 1.82 7.57
N GLY A 41 -14.57 1.16 8.05
CA GLY A 41 -15.81 0.92 7.31
C GLY A 41 -15.79 -0.31 6.39
N THR A 42 -14.67 -0.62 5.72
CA THR A 42 -14.60 -1.79 4.81
C THR A 42 -13.83 -2.98 5.38
N GLY A 43 -13.03 -2.77 6.43
CA GLY A 43 -12.18 -3.80 7.03
C GLY A 43 -10.98 -4.22 6.17
N ALA A 44 -10.81 -3.63 4.98
CA ALA A 44 -9.76 -3.98 4.02
C ALA A 44 -8.36 -3.92 4.65
N HIS A 45 -7.54 -4.95 4.42
CA HIS A 45 -6.15 -4.98 4.89
C HIS A 45 -5.25 -4.17 3.98
N MET A 46 -4.49 -3.24 4.58
CA MET A 46 -3.63 -2.31 3.86
C MET A 46 -2.21 -2.32 4.42
N GLU A 47 -1.23 -2.42 3.53
CA GLU A 47 0.20 -2.25 3.84
C GLU A 47 0.81 -1.14 3.01
N PHE A 48 1.73 -0.39 3.59
CA PHE A 48 2.33 0.78 2.97
C PHE A 48 3.84 0.69 2.95
N ALA A 49 4.43 0.93 1.80
CA ALA A 49 5.87 1.07 1.62
C ALA A 49 6.19 2.43 0.97
N LYS A 50 7.41 2.92 1.15
CA LYS A 50 7.88 4.15 0.48
C LYS A 50 8.94 3.78 -0.54
N LEU A 51 8.68 4.11 -1.81
CA LEU A 51 9.61 3.97 -2.91
C LEU A 51 10.02 5.37 -3.36
N ASP A 52 11.17 5.82 -2.85
CA ASP A 52 11.66 7.19 -3.02
C ASP A 52 10.60 8.22 -2.56
N GLU A 53 10.02 9.00 -3.47
CA GLU A 53 8.99 10.01 -3.18
C GLU A 53 7.55 9.49 -3.25
N VAL A 54 7.34 8.27 -3.77
CA VAL A 54 6.01 7.70 -4.01
C VAL A 54 5.67 6.63 -2.95
N VAL A 55 4.42 6.62 -2.49
CA VAL A 55 3.92 5.56 -1.59
C VAL A 55 3.37 4.38 -2.40
N LEU A 56 3.75 3.16 -2.04
CA LEU A 56 3.08 1.95 -2.48
C LEU A 56 2.04 1.55 -1.44
N GLU A 57 0.79 1.44 -1.86
CA GLU A 57 -0.34 0.98 -1.03
C GLU A 57 -0.78 -0.41 -1.51
N PHE A 58 -0.56 -1.44 -0.71
CA PHE A 58 -1.01 -2.80 -0.97
C PHE A 58 -2.37 -3.01 -0.30
N ALA A 59 -3.44 -3.08 -1.09
CA ALA A 59 -4.81 -3.15 -0.59
C ALA A 59 -5.46 -4.49 -0.96
N GLY A 60 -6.09 -5.12 0.03
CA GLY A 60 -6.78 -6.40 -0.15
C GLY A 60 -7.99 -6.53 0.78
N PRO A 61 -8.78 -7.62 0.63
CA PRO A 61 -9.87 -7.90 1.55
C PRO A 61 -9.33 -7.99 2.99
N GLY A 62 -10.17 -7.60 3.96
CA GLY A 62 -9.86 -7.81 5.38
C GLY A 62 -9.80 -9.30 5.72
N GLU A 63 -9.17 -9.64 6.84
CA GLU A 63 -9.30 -11.00 7.37
C GLU A 63 -10.77 -11.27 7.75
N PRO A 64 -11.29 -12.47 7.44
CA PRO A 64 -12.59 -12.89 7.97
C PRO A 64 -12.56 -12.84 9.50
N PRO A 65 -13.68 -12.47 10.16
CA PRO A 65 -13.79 -12.44 11.61
C PRO A 65 -13.63 -13.81 12.27
#